data_AF-A0A1J5PAK3-F1
#
_entry.id   AF-A0A1J5PAK3-F1
#
_cell.length_a   1.000
_cell.length_b   1.000
_cell.length_c   1.000
_cell.angle_alpha   90.00
_cell.angle_beta   90.00
_cell.angle_gamma   90.00
#
_symmetry.space_group_name_H-M   'P 1'
#
loop_
_entity.id
_entity.type
_entity.pdbx_description
1 polymer ?
#
loop_
_entity_poly.entity_id
_entity_poly.type
_entity_poly.pdbx_seq_one_letter_code
_entity_poly.pdbx_strand_id
1 'polypeptide(L)'
;MQAAAASPAAERRIDLPAAVAGPIRVVMGPQDDEFDDGRNLFLDSDWKISATSDRMGYRLEGPVIRHLHGHNIVSDGTVNGSIQVPGNGQPIVLMSDRGTSGGYPKIATVITADFGRFAQIPAGTAFRFKAVSMAEAHAEARKFAELLRTLPDRLRPIESFELNIEALQDANVAGAAVSAVDAGTWQIPSPAEALTQDKSGSIANQQADKKHENSRS
;
A
#
# COMPACT_ATOMS: atom_id res chain seq x y z
N MET A 1 24.25 6.06 29.86
CA MET A 1 23.20 5.02 29.88
C MET A 1 23.74 3.83 29.12
N GLN A 2 24.02 2.72 29.80
CA GLN A 2 24.52 1.50 29.17
C GLN A 2 23.30 0.62 28.89
N ALA A 3 22.96 0.42 27.61
CA ALA A 3 21.84 -0.42 27.23
C ALA A 3 22.17 -1.89 27.60
N ALA A 4 21.26 -2.55 28.33
CA ALA A 4 21.41 -3.97 28.63
C ALA A 4 21.35 -4.77 27.32
N ALA A 5 22.25 -5.75 27.18
CA ALA A 5 22.24 -6.66 26.04
C ALA A 5 20.91 -7.43 26.01
N ALA A 6 20.26 -7.48 24.85
CA ALA A 6 19.01 -8.21 24.67
C ALA A 6 19.22 -9.69 24.98
N SER A 7 18.40 -10.23 25.88
CA SER A 7 18.39 -11.67 26.18
C SER A 7 17.74 -12.42 25.01
N PRO A 8 18.20 -13.62 24.65
CA PRO A 8 17.57 -14.43 23.61
C PRO A 8 16.19 -14.86 24.08
N ALA A 9 15.15 -14.15 23.66
CA ALA A 9 13.76 -14.54 23.85
C ALA A 9 13.33 -15.44 22.69
N ALA A 10 12.48 -16.44 22.97
CA ALA A 10 11.93 -17.30 21.94
C ALA A 10 11.18 -16.45 20.88
N GLU A 11 11.49 -16.69 19.60
CA GLU A 11 10.86 -15.98 18.50
C GLU A 11 9.35 -16.26 18.48
N ARG A 12 8.58 -15.21 18.18
CA ARG A 12 7.12 -15.28 18.08
C ARG A 12 6.68 -14.69 16.77
N ARG A 13 5.69 -15.33 16.15
CA ARG A 13 4.94 -14.77 15.02
C ARG A 13 3.62 -14.21 15.50
N ILE A 14 3.08 -13.26 14.76
CA ILE A 14 1.71 -12.80 14.96
C ILE A 14 0.83 -13.41 13.86
N ASP A 15 -0.24 -14.09 14.26
CA ASP A 15 -1.26 -14.50 13.30
C ASP A 15 -2.07 -13.25 12.93
N LEU A 16 -1.85 -12.68 11.75
CA LEU A 16 -2.60 -11.51 11.28
C LEU A 16 -3.99 -11.93 10.75
N PRO A 17 -5.00 -11.05 10.80
CA PRO A 17 -6.26 -11.34 10.13
C PRO A 17 -6.05 -11.29 8.62
N ALA A 18 -6.90 -11.97 7.86
CA ALA A 18 -6.89 -11.86 6.40
C ALA A 18 -7.07 -10.39 5.98
N ALA A 19 -6.31 -9.97 4.97
CA ALA A 19 -6.44 -8.63 4.41
C ALA A 19 -7.87 -8.45 3.87
N VAL A 20 -8.51 -7.34 4.23
CA VAL A 20 -9.82 -7.00 3.69
C VAL A 20 -9.64 -6.62 2.23
N ALA A 21 -10.26 -7.37 1.31
CA ALA A 21 -10.31 -7.03 -0.11
C ALA A 21 -11.51 -6.10 -0.43
N GLY A 22 -11.52 -5.52 -1.63
CA GLY A 22 -12.63 -4.70 -2.12
C GLY A 22 -12.41 -3.19 -2.02
N PRO A 23 -13.45 -2.37 -2.25
CA PRO A 23 -13.33 -0.92 -2.40
C PRO A 23 -12.88 -0.25 -1.10
N ILE A 24 -12.24 0.91 -1.23
CA ILE A 24 -11.85 1.77 -0.12
C ILE A 24 -13.07 2.56 0.36
N ARG A 25 -13.40 2.41 1.64
CA ARG A 25 -14.60 3.01 2.22
C ARG A 25 -14.34 4.47 2.59
N VAL A 26 -15.29 5.31 2.24
CA VAL A 26 -15.25 6.76 2.47
C VAL A 26 -16.56 7.27 3.05
N VAL A 27 -16.47 8.33 3.85
CA VAL A 27 -17.64 9.15 4.21
C VAL A 27 -17.65 10.36 3.28
N MET A 28 -18.78 10.63 2.63
CA MET A 28 -18.92 11.78 1.72
C MET A 28 -18.84 13.10 2.49
N GLY A 29 -18.36 14.13 1.80
CA GLY A 29 -18.25 15.48 2.32
C GLY A 29 -16.94 15.77 3.09
N PRO A 30 -16.84 16.94 3.74
CA PRO A 30 -17.96 17.84 4.06
C PRO A 30 -18.42 18.81 2.95
N GLN A 31 -17.74 18.86 1.80
CA GLN A 31 -18.11 19.73 0.67
C GLN A 31 -18.52 18.90 -0.56
N ASP A 32 -19.17 17.75 -0.38
CA ASP A 32 -19.61 16.93 -1.50
C ASP A 32 -20.74 17.57 -2.29
N ASP A 33 -21.46 18.52 -1.69
CA ASP A 33 -22.45 19.39 -2.31
C ASP A 33 -21.87 20.34 -3.36
N GLU A 34 -20.54 20.54 -3.40
CA GLU A 34 -19.86 21.27 -4.49
C GLU A 34 -19.70 20.45 -5.78
N PHE A 35 -20.07 19.17 -5.74
CA PHE A 35 -19.88 18.20 -6.82
C PHE A 35 -21.20 17.47 -7.10
N ASP A 36 -21.97 17.88 -8.12
CA ASP A 36 -23.26 17.22 -8.39
C ASP A 36 -23.05 15.79 -8.95
N ASP A 37 -22.98 15.65 -10.28
CA ASP A 37 -22.64 14.38 -10.94
C ASP A 37 -21.25 13.86 -10.55
N GLY A 38 -20.38 14.75 -10.04
CA GLY A 38 -19.04 14.44 -9.58
C GLY A 38 -19.01 13.41 -8.44
N ARG A 39 -20.03 13.37 -7.58
CA ARG A 39 -20.15 12.35 -6.51
C ARG A 39 -20.31 10.95 -7.08
N ASN A 40 -21.22 10.78 -8.04
CA ASN A 40 -21.46 9.49 -8.68
C ASN A 40 -20.24 9.07 -9.50
N LEU A 41 -19.67 10.00 -10.28
CA LEU A 41 -18.42 9.75 -11.01
C LEU A 41 -17.30 9.28 -10.08
N PHE A 42 -17.16 9.89 -8.91
CA PHE A 42 -16.15 9.52 -7.93
C PHE A 42 -16.31 8.09 -7.40
N LEU A 43 -17.54 7.67 -7.11
CA LEU A 43 -17.84 6.35 -6.56
C LEU A 43 -17.86 5.23 -7.60
N ASP A 44 -18.29 5.52 -8.83
CA ASP A 44 -18.48 4.54 -9.88
C ASP A 44 -17.23 4.30 -10.74
N SER A 45 -16.22 5.16 -10.61
CA SER A 45 -14.98 5.09 -11.41
C SER A 45 -13.88 4.25 -10.76
N ASP A 46 -13.04 3.69 -11.62
CA ASP A 46 -11.74 3.15 -11.24
C ASP A 46 -10.70 4.28 -11.10
N TRP A 47 -9.94 4.23 -10.02
CA TRP A 47 -8.88 5.16 -9.70
C TRP A 47 -7.54 4.44 -9.61
N LYS A 48 -6.45 5.16 -9.89
CA LYS A 48 -5.07 4.69 -9.69
C LYS A 48 -4.29 5.72 -8.89
N ILE A 49 -3.39 5.25 -8.03
CA ILE A 49 -2.42 6.14 -7.36
C ILE A 49 -1.32 6.50 -8.36
N SER A 50 -1.09 7.80 -8.55
CA SER A 50 -0.03 8.31 -9.42
C SER A 50 1.35 8.02 -8.84
N ALA A 51 2.32 7.77 -9.70
CA ALA A 51 3.73 7.60 -9.31
C ALA A 51 4.37 8.86 -8.70
N THR A 52 3.72 10.03 -8.85
CA THR A 52 4.15 11.30 -8.24
C THR A 52 3.61 11.54 -6.83
N SER A 53 3.00 10.53 -6.22
CA SER A 53 2.45 10.57 -4.87
C SER A 53 3.54 10.46 -3.80
N ASP A 54 3.33 11.13 -2.67
CA ASP A 54 4.26 11.14 -1.54
C ASP A 54 3.51 11.06 -0.19
N ARG A 55 4.25 11.24 0.91
CA ARG A 55 3.69 11.20 2.26
C ARG A 55 2.80 12.39 2.62
N MET A 56 2.77 13.46 1.81
CA MET A 56 1.84 14.57 1.97
C MET A 56 0.48 14.25 1.35
N GLY A 57 0.48 13.65 0.16
CA GLY A 57 -0.77 13.37 -0.55
C GLY A 57 -0.62 12.37 -1.69
N TYR A 58 -1.61 11.47 -1.80
CA TYR A 58 -1.73 10.54 -2.92
C TYR A 58 -2.58 11.16 -4.01
N ARG A 59 -1.96 11.42 -5.16
CA ARG A 59 -2.62 11.99 -6.33
C ARG A 59 -3.29 10.85 -7.10
N LEU A 60 -4.57 11.01 -7.40
CA LEU A 60 -5.33 9.99 -8.11
C LEU A 60 -5.42 10.30 -9.60
N GLU A 61 -5.25 9.27 -10.40
CA GLU A 61 -5.46 9.27 -11.84
C GLU A 61 -6.80 8.58 -12.14
N GLY A 62 -7.64 9.27 -12.90
CA GLY A 62 -8.98 8.83 -13.26
C GLY A 62 -9.75 9.92 -14.00
N PRO A 63 -11.08 9.81 -14.10
CA PRO A 63 -11.94 10.82 -14.72
C PRO A 63 -11.88 12.18 -14.02
N VAL A 64 -12.02 13.25 -14.79
CA VAL A 64 -11.99 14.63 -14.26
C VAL A 64 -13.31 14.95 -13.55
N ILE A 65 -13.23 15.22 -12.25
CA ILE A 65 -14.38 15.66 -11.45
C ILE A 65 -14.61 17.16 -11.67
N ARG A 66 -15.85 17.55 -11.98
CA ARG A 66 -16.24 18.95 -12.19
C ARG A 66 -16.88 19.55 -10.95
N HIS A 67 -16.57 20.82 -10.71
CA HIS A 67 -17.12 21.63 -9.63
C HIS A 67 -18.38 22.37 -10.09
N LEU A 68 -19.29 22.67 -9.16
CA LEU A 68 -20.49 23.49 -9.42
C LEU A 68 -20.22 24.99 -9.35
N HIS A 69 -19.69 25.47 -8.22
CA HIS A 69 -19.60 26.90 -7.91
C HIS A 69 -18.17 27.47 -7.91
N GLY A 70 -17.18 26.61 -8.10
CA GLY A 70 -15.76 26.97 -8.10
C GLY A 70 -14.89 25.88 -7.48
N HIS A 71 -13.57 25.99 -7.62
CA HIS A 71 -12.62 24.97 -7.13
C HIS A 71 -11.85 25.41 -5.88
N ASN A 72 -12.21 26.56 -5.29
CA ASN A 72 -11.58 27.09 -4.08
C ASN A 72 -12.65 27.37 -3.02
N ILE A 73 -12.32 27.07 -1.78
CA ILE A 73 -13.11 27.39 -0.58
C ILE A 73 -12.27 28.27 0.34
N VAL A 74 -12.90 28.89 1.34
CA VAL A 74 -12.17 29.43 2.48
C VAL A 74 -11.38 28.28 3.12
N SER A 75 -10.10 28.52 3.41
CA SER A 75 -9.23 27.49 4.00
C SER A 75 -9.87 26.87 5.24
N ASP A 76 -9.93 25.55 5.24
CA ASP A 76 -10.56 24.74 6.27
C ASP A 76 -9.59 23.66 6.77
N GLY A 77 -9.86 23.10 7.94
CA GLY A 77 -9.06 22.04 8.54
C GLY A 77 -9.03 20.78 7.68
N THR A 78 -7.91 20.06 7.72
CA THR A 78 -7.75 18.79 7.02
C THR A 78 -7.47 17.64 7.98
N VAL A 79 -7.99 16.47 7.64
CA VAL A 79 -7.77 15.21 8.37
C VAL A 79 -7.10 14.16 7.46
N ASN A 80 -6.45 13.16 8.07
CA ASN A 80 -5.93 12.02 7.32
C ASN A 80 -7.07 11.41 6.50
N GLY A 81 -6.79 11.13 5.23
CA GLY A 81 -7.78 10.56 4.31
C GLY A 81 -8.74 11.57 3.70
N SER A 82 -8.65 12.87 4.01
CA SER A 82 -9.45 13.88 3.31
C SER A 82 -9.13 13.86 1.82
N ILE A 83 -10.15 13.91 0.97
CA ILE A 83 -9.98 13.82 -0.48
C ILE A 83 -10.30 15.18 -1.09
N GLN A 84 -9.25 15.95 -1.39
CA GLN A 84 -9.37 17.25 -2.03
C GLN A 84 -9.49 17.11 -3.53
N VAL A 85 -10.31 17.95 -4.17
CA VAL A 85 -10.40 18.04 -5.63
C VAL A 85 -9.97 19.44 -6.06
N PRO A 86 -8.73 19.63 -6.57
CA PRO A 86 -8.28 20.92 -7.08
C PRO A 86 -8.97 21.29 -8.41
N GLY A 87 -8.63 22.46 -8.98
CA GLY A 87 -9.22 22.96 -10.22
C GLY A 87 -8.97 22.11 -11.47
N ASN A 88 -7.99 21.20 -11.44
CA ASN A 88 -7.77 20.22 -12.51
C ASN A 88 -8.70 19.00 -12.42
N GLY A 89 -9.52 18.89 -11.36
CA GLY A 89 -10.49 17.82 -11.15
C GLY A 89 -9.89 16.46 -10.76
N GLN A 90 -8.57 16.37 -10.56
CA GLN A 90 -7.90 15.13 -10.16
C GLN A 90 -7.78 15.05 -8.63
N PRO A 91 -8.40 14.07 -7.96
CA PRO A 91 -8.41 14.02 -6.50
C PRO A 91 -7.03 13.82 -5.88
N ILE A 92 -6.85 14.37 -4.67
CA ILE A 92 -5.68 14.17 -3.83
C ILE A 92 -6.14 13.68 -2.46
N VAL A 93 -5.77 12.46 -2.09
CA VAL A 93 -6.02 11.92 -0.75
C VAL A 93 -4.90 12.38 0.18
N LEU A 94 -5.24 13.14 1.21
CA LEU A 94 -4.25 13.71 2.12
C LEU A 94 -3.72 12.66 3.11
N MET A 95 -2.40 12.60 3.22
CA MET A 95 -1.69 11.57 3.96
C MET A 95 -1.11 12.11 5.29
N SER A 96 -0.26 11.31 5.94
CA SER A 96 0.24 11.58 7.29
C SER A 96 1.01 12.90 7.44
N ASP A 97 1.69 13.36 6.38
CA ASP A 97 2.52 14.57 6.41
C ASP A 97 1.81 15.77 5.74
N ARG A 98 0.49 15.68 5.51
CA ARG A 98 -0.32 16.75 4.91
C ARG A 98 -0.25 18.05 5.72
N GLY A 99 -0.50 19.18 5.05
CA GLY A 99 -0.76 20.45 5.73
C GLY A 99 -2.07 20.42 6.53
N THR A 100 -2.13 21.12 7.66
CA THR A 100 -3.27 21.12 8.59
C THR A 100 -4.50 21.89 8.10
N SER A 101 -4.32 22.73 7.07
CA SER A 101 -5.38 23.49 6.41
C SER A 101 -5.23 23.40 4.89
N GLY A 102 -6.33 23.60 4.17
CA GLY A 102 -6.32 23.65 2.71
C GLY A 102 -7.54 24.36 2.14
N GLY A 103 -7.37 24.94 0.94
CA GLY A 103 -8.40 25.74 0.26
C GLY A 103 -9.15 25.02 -0.86
N TYR A 104 -8.99 23.71 -1.00
CA TYR A 104 -9.72 22.92 -2.02
C TYR A 104 -10.93 22.22 -1.40
N PRO A 105 -12.08 22.17 -2.10
CA PRO A 105 -13.25 21.43 -1.62
C PRO A 105 -12.93 19.93 -1.47
N LYS A 106 -13.46 19.34 -0.41
CA LYS A 106 -13.24 17.93 -0.04
C LYS A 106 -14.50 17.13 -0.37
N ILE A 107 -14.38 16.25 -1.37
CA ILE A 107 -15.51 15.43 -1.84
C ILE A 107 -15.85 14.29 -0.87
N ALA A 108 -14.86 13.76 -0.16
CA ALA A 108 -15.04 12.66 0.79
C ALA A 108 -13.83 12.55 1.74
N THR A 109 -13.92 11.64 2.70
CA THR A 109 -12.84 11.27 3.63
C THR A 109 -12.73 9.75 3.77
N VAL A 110 -11.54 9.19 3.54
CA VAL A 110 -11.25 7.76 3.78
C VAL A 110 -11.41 7.44 5.27
N ILE A 111 -12.13 6.37 5.58
CA ILE A 111 -12.32 5.97 6.98
C ILE A 111 -11.03 5.46 7.59
N THR A 112 -10.84 5.66 8.90
CA THR A 112 -9.62 5.25 9.61
C THR A 112 -9.31 3.76 9.46
N ALA A 113 -10.33 2.90 9.48
CA ALA A 113 -10.17 1.45 9.34
C ALA A 113 -9.61 1.02 7.97
N ASP A 114 -9.75 1.85 6.94
CA ASP A 114 -9.29 1.57 5.58
C ASP A 114 -8.02 2.34 5.23
N PHE A 115 -7.64 3.36 6.01
CA PHE A 115 -6.54 4.26 5.69
C PHE A 115 -5.19 3.54 5.54
N GLY A 116 -4.91 2.58 6.44
CA GLY A 116 -3.69 1.76 6.36
C GLY A 116 -3.66 0.88 5.12
N ARG A 117 -4.81 0.28 4.74
CA ARG A 117 -4.94 -0.52 3.52
C ARG A 117 -4.77 0.33 2.26
N PHE A 118 -5.38 1.51 2.23
CA PHE A 118 -5.23 2.46 1.13
C PHE A 118 -3.76 2.87 0.93
N ALA A 119 -3.03 3.14 2.01
CA ALA A 119 -1.61 3.50 1.96
C ALA A 119 -0.69 2.39 1.44
N GLN A 120 -1.17 1.14 1.38
CA GLN A 120 -0.43 -0.03 0.87
C GLN A 120 -0.79 -0.37 -0.59
N ILE A 121 -1.70 0.37 -1.23
CA ILE A 121 -2.01 0.16 -2.64
C ILE A 121 -0.81 0.62 -3.49
N PRO A 122 -0.24 -0.26 -4.35
CA PRO A 122 0.84 0.14 -5.24
C PRO A 122 0.41 1.19 -6.26
N ALA A 123 1.33 2.07 -6.65
CA ALA A 123 1.08 3.02 -7.73
C ALA A 123 0.68 2.29 -9.03
N GLY A 124 -0.28 2.86 -9.76
CA GLY A 124 -0.83 2.26 -10.98
C GLY A 124 -1.84 1.11 -10.78
N THR A 125 -1.99 0.57 -9.56
CA THR A 125 -3.04 -0.42 -9.25
C THR A 125 -4.42 0.23 -9.23
N ALA A 126 -5.37 -0.37 -9.94
CA ALA A 126 -6.75 0.10 -9.99
C ALA A 126 -7.50 -0.25 -8.70
N PHE A 127 -8.29 0.68 -8.19
CA PHE A 127 -9.19 0.49 -7.04
C PHE A 127 -10.42 1.39 -7.18
N ARG A 128 -11.44 1.14 -6.34
CA ARG A 128 -12.66 1.95 -6.29
C ARG A 128 -12.95 2.45 -4.89
N PHE A 129 -13.75 3.50 -4.80
CA PHE A 129 -14.32 3.97 -3.55
C PHE A 129 -15.71 3.39 -3.30
N LYS A 130 -16.11 3.34 -2.03
CA LYS A 130 -17.47 3.00 -1.62
C LYS A 130 -17.90 3.95 -0.51
N ALA A 131 -18.99 4.67 -0.73
CA ALA A 131 -19.59 5.48 0.31
C ALA A 131 -20.14 4.60 1.44
N VAL A 132 -19.89 5.01 2.68
CA VAL A 132 -20.48 4.45 3.89
C VAL A 132 -21.06 5.56 4.75
N SER A 133 -22.05 5.24 5.55
CA SER A 133 -22.59 6.16 6.55
C SER A 133 -21.58 6.43 7.66
N MET A 134 -21.74 7.55 8.36
CA MET A 134 -20.95 7.86 9.56
C MET A 134 -21.09 6.78 10.64
N ALA A 135 -22.28 6.20 10.79
CA ALA A 135 -22.54 5.13 11.75
C ALA A 135 -21.75 3.84 11.41
N GLU A 136 -21.72 3.46 10.14
CA GLU A 136 -20.90 2.33 9.66
C GLU A 136 -19.40 2.63 9.84
N ALA A 137 -18.94 3.83 9.49
CA ALA A 137 -17.55 4.24 9.69
C ALA A 137 -17.11 4.13 11.16
N HIS A 138 -17.96 4.58 12.10
CA HIS A 138 -17.71 4.42 13.53
C HIS A 138 -17.72 2.96 13.99
N ALA A 139 -18.62 2.13 13.45
CA ALA A 139 -18.64 0.70 13.76
C ALA A 139 -17.35 0.02 13.32
N GLU A 140 -16.85 0.34 12.12
CA GLU A 140 -15.60 -0.19 11.59
C GLU A 140 -14.37 0.32 12.36
N ALA A 141 -14.37 1.58 12.79
CA ALA A 141 -13.33 2.12 13.65
C ALA A 141 -13.24 1.37 14.99
N ARG A 142 -14.38 1.04 15.61
CA ARG A 142 -14.42 0.23 16.85
C ARG A 142 -13.90 -1.18 16.63
N LYS A 143 -14.28 -1.85 15.53
CA LYS A 143 -13.77 -3.18 15.18
C LYS A 143 -12.26 -3.15 14.97
N PHE A 144 -11.75 -2.11 14.29
CA PHE A 144 -10.32 -1.94 14.06
C PHE A 144 -9.55 -1.69 15.37
N ALA A 145 -10.07 -0.83 16.25
CA ALA A 145 -9.47 -0.60 17.56
C ALA A 145 -9.43 -1.87 18.42
N GLU A 146 -10.50 -2.66 18.39
CA GLU A 146 -10.58 -3.95 19.09
C GLU A 146 -9.60 -4.98 18.53
N LEU A 147 -9.46 -5.04 17.19
CA LEU A 147 -8.44 -5.86 16.55
C LEU A 147 -7.04 -5.48 17.05
N LEU A 148 -6.69 -4.19 17.04
CA LEU A 148 -5.38 -3.72 17.51
C LEU A 148 -5.14 -4.09 18.98
N ARG A 149 -6.17 -3.94 19.82
CA ARG A 149 -6.12 -4.28 21.25
C ARG A 149 -5.88 -5.77 21.49
N THR A 150 -6.42 -6.64 20.63
CA THR A 150 -6.31 -8.11 20.74
C THR A 150 -5.08 -8.68 20.02
N LEU A 151 -4.28 -7.88 19.31
CA LEU A 151 -3.07 -8.35 18.62
C LEU A 151 -2.08 -9.12 19.53
N PRO A 152 -1.81 -8.71 20.79
CA PRO A 152 -0.92 -9.46 21.68
C PRO A 152 -1.39 -10.90 21.93
N ASP A 153 -2.70 -11.14 21.96
CA ASP A 153 -3.30 -12.46 22.18
C ASP A 153 -3.10 -13.40 20.97
N ARG A 154 -2.68 -12.84 19.83
CA ARG A 154 -2.44 -13.55 18.57
C ARG A 154 -0.98 -13.92 18.35
N LEU A 155 -0.11 -13.67 19.34
CA LEU A 155 1.28 -14.10 19.30
C LEU A 155 1.39 -15.62 19.51
N ARG A 156 2.07 -16.28 18.59
CA ARG A 156 2.36 -17.72 18.62
C ARG A 156 3.87 -17.96 18.67
N PRO A 157 4.35 -18.96 19.42
CA PRO A 157 5.72 -19.43 19.28
C PRO A 157 6.01 -19.84 17.83
N ILE A 158 7.22 -19.57 17.36
CA ILE A 158 7.72 -20.13 16.10
C ILE A 158 8.41 -21.46 16.45
N GLU A 159 7.85 -22.57 15.99
CA GLU A 159 8.39 -23.92 16.27
C GLU A 159 9.41 -24.38 15.22
N SER A 160 9.43 -23.78 14.03
CA SER A 160 10.44 -24.02 12.99
C SER A 160 10.67 -22.79 12.11
N PHE A 161 11.94 -22.56 11.75
CA PHE A 161 12.39 -21.46 10.89
C PHE A 161 12.62 -22.00 9.47
N GLU A 162 11.54 -22.36 8.78
CA GLU A 162 11.59 -22.61 7.34
C GLU A 162 11.45 -21.24 6.65
N LEU A 163 12.59 -20.59 6.37
CA LEU A 163 12.61 -19.35 5.59
C LEU A 163 12.13 -19.62 4.16
N ASN A 164 10.91 -19.19 3.85
CA ASN A 164 10.48 -19.12 2.46
C ASN A 164 11.05 -17.86 1.81
N ILE A 165 12.17 -18.02 1.10
CA ILE A 165 12.86 -16.94 0.40
C ILE A 165 11.98 -16.30 -0.67
N GLU A 166 11.14 -17.07 -1.36
CA GLU A 166 10.21 -16.59 -2.39
C GLU A 166 9.14 -15.68 -1.75
N ALA A 167 8.57 -16.08 -0.61
CA ALA A 167 7.61 -15.25 0.12
C ALA A 167 8.22 -13.94 0.65
N LEU A 168 9.52 -13.94 1.00
CA LEU A 168 10.24 -12.73 1.40
C LEU A 168 10.49 -11.77 0.23
N GLN A 169 10.74 -12.30 -0.96
CA GLN A 169 10.87 -11.52 -2.19
C GLN A 169 9.53 -10.89 -2.60
N ASP A 170 8.43 -11.65 -2.52
CA ASP A 170 7.09 -11.17 -2.83
C ASP A 170 6.58 -10.11 -1.83
N ALA A 171 6.97 -10.23 -0.57
CA ALA A 171 6.56 -9.31 0.48
C ALA A 171 7.29 -7.95 0.44
N ASN A 172 8.22 -7.72 -0.51
CA ASN A 172 8.91 -6.44 -0.70
C ASN A 172 9.53 -5.87 0.59
N VAL A 173 9.97 -6.74 1.51
CA VAL A 173 10.40 -6.36 2.88
C VAL A 173 11.66 -5.50 2.88
N ALA A 174 12.48 -5.66 1.85
CA ALA A 174 13.48 -4.70 1.39
C ALA A 174 13.48 -4.82 -0.13
N GLY A 175 13.75 -3.73 -0.87
CA GLY A 175 14.06 -3.86 -2.29
C GLY A 175 15.25 -4.80 -2.53
N ALA A 176 15.64 -4.99 -3.79
CA ALA A 176 16.81 -5.81 -4.12
C ALA A 176 18.04 -5.37 -3.29
N ALA A 177 18.76 -6.32 -2.70
CA ALA A 177 19.97 -6.04 -1.94
C ALA A 177 21.06 -5.49 -2.87
N VAL A 178 21.52 -4.27 -2.61
CA VAL A 178 22.58 -3.61 -3.39
C VAL A 178 23.91 -3.73 -2.65
N SER A 179 24.93 -4.26 -3.32
CA SER A 179 26.29 -4.33 -2.80
C SER A 179 27.03 -3.03 -3.07
N ALA A 180 27.57 -2.39 -2.04
CA ALA A 180 28.35 -1.16 -2.18
C ALA A 180 29.66 -1.33 -3.00
N VAL A 181 30.10 -2.58 -3.24
CA VAL A 181 31.34 -2.90 -3.95
C VAL A 181 31.11 -3.55 -5.31
N ASP A 182 29.87 -3.89 -5.65
CA ASP A 182 29.53 -4.47 -6.94
C ASP A 182 28.46 -3.62 -7.64
N ALA A 183 28.93 -2.77 -8.55
CA ALA A 183 28.10 -1.86 -9.35
C ALA A 183 27.05 -2.59 -10.20
N GLY A 184 27.21 -3.89 -10.48
CA GLY A 184 26.21 -4.68 -11.21
C GLY A 184 24.92 -4.89 -10.44
N THR A 185 24.96 -4.79 -9.10
CA THR A 185 23.79 -4.96 -8.22
C THR A 185 22.95 -3.69 -8.05
N TRP A 186 23.37 -2.58 -8.66
CA TRP A 186 22.75 -1.26 -8.45
C TRP A 186 21.59 -1.01 -9.42
N GLN A 187 21.45 -1.87 -10.43
CA GLN A 187 20.34 -1.83 -11.37
C GLN A 187 19.24 -2.77 -10.88
N ILE A 188 18.05 -2.22 -10.67
CA ILE A 188 16.86 -3.02 -10.37
C ILE A 188 16.39 -3.62 -11.71
N PRO A 189 16.48 -4.94 -11.91
CA PRO A 189 16.07 -5.54 -13.18
C PRO A 189 14.57 -5.31 -13.40
N SER A 190 14.17 -5.06 -14.64
CA SER A 190 12.75 -4.98 -14.95
C SER A 190 12.10 -6.36 -14.78
N PRO A 191 10.80 -6.45 -14.47
CA PRO A 191 10.10 -7.73 -14.27
C PRO A 191 10.26 -8.72 -15.45
N ALA A 192 10.53 -8.22 -16.66
CA ALA A 192 10.75 -9.04 -17.85
C ALA A 192 12.15 -9.70 -17.91
N GLU A 193 13.16 -9.11 -17.27
CA GLU A 193 14.54 -9.60 -17.33
C GLU A 193 14.81 -10.70 -16.30
N ALA A 194 14.14 -10.67 -15.15
CA ALA A 194 14.21 -11.70 -14.12
C ALA A 194 13.77 -13.10 -14.61
N LEU A 195 12.84 -13.15 -15.58
CA LEU A 195 12.35 -14.39 -16.19
C LEU A 195 13.37 -15.09 -17.10
N THR A 196 14.44 -14.41 -17.50
CA THR A 196 15.42 -14.93 -18.48
C THR A 196 16.69 -15.49 -17.85
N GLN A 197 17.05 -15.07 -16.63
CA GLN A 197 18.28 -15.52 -15.97
C GLN A 197 18.18 -16.91 -15.33
N ASP A 198 16.98 -17.38 -15.00
CA ASP A 198 16.79 -18.71 -14.38
C ASP A 198 17.01 -19.88 -15.36
N LYS A 199 16.78 -19.65 -16.67
CA LYS A 199 16.90 -20.72 -17.68
C LYS A 199 18.32 -20.99 -18.18
N SER A 200 19.25 -20.06 -17.99
CA SER A 200 20.64 -20.18 -18.47
C SER A 200 21.56 -20.86 -17.46
N GLY A 201 21.26 -20.83 -16.16
CA GLY A 201 22.05 -21.49 -15.11
C GLY A 201 21.86 -23.02 -15.02
N SER A 202 20.68 -23.52 -15.38
CA SER A 202 20.37 -24.96 -15.24
C SER A 202 21.00 -25.87 -16.30
N ILE A 203 21.43 -25.34 -17.46
CA ILE A 203 21.90 -26.17 -18.58
C ILE A 203 23.42 -26.42 -18.51
N ALA A 204 24.19 -25.53 -17.88
CA ALA A 204 25.65 -25.66 -17.83
C ALA A 204 26.14 -26.77 -16.90
N ASN A 205 25.38 -27.12 -15.84
CA ASN A 205 25.82 -28.10 -14.85
C ASN A 205 25.45 -29.56 -15.18
N GLN A 206 24.61 -29.82 -16.20
CA GLN A 206 24.24 -31.19 -16.59
C GLN A 206 25.18 -31.82 -17.65
N GLN A 207 26.11 -31.04 -18.23
CA GLN A 207 27.06 -31.54 -19.24
C GLN A 207 28.47 -31.84 -18.68
N ALA A 208 28.77 -31.46 -17.43
CA ALA A 208 30.04 -31.80 -16.79
C ALA A 208 30.04 -33.21 -16.15
N ASP A 209 28.92 -33.67 -15.59
CA ASP A 209 28.88 -34.95 -14.85
C ASP A 209 28.86 -36.21 -15.75
N LYS A 210 28.44 -36.11 -17.02
CA LYS A 210 28.40 -37.28 -17.91
C LYS A 210 29.75 -37.69 -18.51
N LYS A 211 30.84 -36.94 -18.27
CA LYS A 211 32.17 -37.29 -18.81
C LYS A 211 33.11 -38.02 -17.85
N HIS A 212 32.77 -38.13 -16.55
CA HIS A 212 33.63 -38.82 -15.59
C HIS A 212 33.27 -40.28 -15.30
N GLU A 213 32.11 -40.76 -15.74
CA GLU A 213 31.62 -42.10 -15.37
C GLU A 213 31.97 -43.21 -16.38
N ASN A 214 32.60 -42.88 -17.51
CA ASN A 214 32.84 -43.85 -18.60
C ASN A 214 34.32 -44.28 -18.78
N SER A 215 35.16 -44.22 -17.74
CA SER A 215 36.55 -44.71 -17.81
C SER A 215 36.96 -45.75 -16.75
N ARG A 216 36.00 -46.41 -16.10
CA ARG A 216 36.27 -47.56 -15.22
C ARG A 216 35.32 -48.71 -15.52
N SER A 217 35.64 -49.47 -16.55
CA SER A 217 35.34 -50.90 -16.71
C SER A 217 36.34 -51.49 -17.70
#